data_AF-A0A6G3TND9-F1
#
_entry.id   AF-A0A6G3TND9-F1
#
_cell.length_a   1.000
_cell.length_b   1.000
_cell.length_c   1.000
_cell.angle_alpha   90.00
_cell.angle_beta   90.00
_cell.angle_gamma   90.00
#
_symmetry.space_group_name_H-M   'P 1'
#
loop_
_entity.id
_entity.type
_entity.pdbx_description
1 polymer ?
#
loop_
_entity_poly.entity_id
_entity_poly.type
_entity_poly.pdbx_seq_one_letter_code
_entity_poly.pdbx_strand_id
1 'polypeptide(L)' 'SFEAVGGAAGLLALGWERWAARWTARTVCVSEAERLRGTRAGLRGPWAVIPNGIDLAGPSADAPGEAP' A
#
# COMPACT_ATOMS: atom_id res chain seq x y z
N SER A 1 -1.98 -4.00 -2.73
CA SER A 1 -2.28 -4.24 -1.31
C SER A 1 -3.41 -5.24 -1.24
N PHE A 2 -3.32 -6.22 -0.33
CA PHE A 2 -4.44 -7.10 0.01
C PHE A 2 -5.72 -6.34 0.39
N GLU A 3 -5.61 -5.08 0.85
CA GLU A 3 -6.77 -4.22 1.16
C GLU A 3 -7.48 -3.66 -0.07
N ALA A 4 -6.81 -3.63 -1.22
CA ALA A 4 -7.38 -3.07 -2.44
C ALA A 4 -8.35 -4.04 -3.15
N VAL A 5 -8.42 -5.30 -2.71
CA VAL A 5 -9.19 -6.38 -3.34
C VAL A 5 -9.82 -7.30 -2.30
N GLY A 6 -11.13 -7.54 -2.42
CA GLY A 6 -11.84 -8.51 -1.57
C GLY A 6 -11.72 -9.97 -2.04
N GLY A 7 -12.20 -10.90 -1.23
CA GLY A 7 -12.36 -12.31 -1.60
C GLY A 7 -11.03 -13.07 -1.82
N ALA A 8 -11.04 -14.06 -2.71
CA ALA A 8 -9.89 -14.95 -2.96
C ALA A 8 -8.62 -14.20 -3.42
N ALA A 9 -8.78 -13.11 -4.17
CA ALA A 9 -7.67 -12.26 -4.62
C ALA A 9 -6.97 -11.58 -3.43
N GLY A 10 -7.73 -11.11 -2.44
CA GLY A 10 -7.16 -10.54 -1.20
C GLY A 10 -6.36 -11.56 -0.39
N LEU A 11 -6.80 -12.82 -0.35
CA LEU A 11 -6.06 -13.90 0.33
C LEU A 11 -4.74 -14.24 -0.38
N LEU A 12 -4.73 -14.28 -1.72
CA LEU A 12 -3.52 -14.50 -2.51
C LEU A 12 -2.53 -13.34 -2.36
N ALA A 13 -3.02 -12.10 -2.41
CA ALA A 13 -2.21 -10.92 -2.15
C ALA A 13 -1.58 -10.96 -0.75
N LEU A 14 -2.32 -11.35 0.28
CA LEU A 14 -1.79 -11.48 1.63
C LEU A 14 -0.71 -12.57 1.75
N GLY A 15 -0.92 -13.71 1.08
CA GLY A 15 0.09 -14.79 1.04
C GLY A 15 1.40 -14.32 0.39
N TRP A 16 1.29 -13.59 -0.71
CA TRP A 16 2.44 -13.02 -1.41
C TRP A 16 3.14 -11.95 -0.55
N GLU A 17 2.39 -11.03 0.07
CA GLU A 17 2.94 -9.98 0.92
C GLU A 17 3.69 -10.57 2.14
N ARG A 18 3.18 -11.65 2.75
CA ARG A 18 3.88 -12.37 3.84
C ARG A 18 5.19 -13.00 3.37
N TRP A 19 5.21 -13.55 2.17
CA TRP A 19 6.42 -14.15 1.62
C TRP A 19 7.46 -13.09 1.24
N ALA A 20 7.02 -12.01 0.60
CA ALA A 20 7.86 -10.87 0.25
C ALA A 20 8.48 -10.21 1.49
N ALA A 21 7.72 -10.05 2.58
CA ALA A 21 8.18 -9.49 3.85
C ALA A 21 9.40 -10.20 4.46
N ARG A 22 9.66 -11.46 4.09
CA ARG A 22 10.85 -12.20 4.54
C ARG A 22 12.14 -11.73 3.87
N TRP A 23 12.03 -11.08 2.72
CA TRP A 23 13.16 -10.61 1.90
C TRP A 23 13.32 -9.09 1.91
N THR A 24 12.29 -8.36 2.33
CA THR A 24 12.34 -6.90 2.40
C THR A 24 13.12 -6.41 3.61
N ALA A 25 14.05 -5.47 3.39
CA ALA A 25 14.79 -4.83 4.47
C ALA A 25 13.90 -3.95 5.37
N ARG A 26 12.78 -3.42 4.84
CA ARG A 26 11.80 -2.60 5.57
C ARG A 26 10.46 -2.57 4.83
N THR A 27 9.37 -2.65 5.58
CA THR A 27 8.01 -2.46 5.07
C THR A 27 7.54 -1.05 5.36
N VAL A 28 7.11 -0.33 4.33
CA VAL A 28 6.60 1.04 4.43
C VAL A 28 5.07 1.03 4.39
N CYS A 29 4.43 1.71 5.33
CA CYS A 29 2.99 1.94 5.36
C CYS A 29 2.70 3.44 5.27
N VAL A 30 1.58 3.83 4.67
CA VAL A 30 1.24 5.26 4.54
C VAL A 30 0.45 5.79 5.73
N SER A 31 0.01 4.89 6.60
CA SER A 31 -0.67 5.20 7.85
C SER A 31 -0.41 4.17 8.95
N GLU A 32 -0.62 4.59 10.19
CA GLU A 32 -0.58 3.69 11.35
C GLU A 32 -1.70 2.65 11.31
N ALA A 33 -2.85 3.02 10.73
CA ALA A 33 -3.99 2.13 10.57
C ALA A 33 -3.65 0.94 9.65
N GLU A 34 -2.93 1.17 8.54
CA GLU A 34 -2.45 0.10 7.67
C GLU A 34 -1.40 -0.77 8.35
N ARG A 35 -0.46 -0.16 9.11
CA ARG A 35 0.53 -0.92 9.88
C ARG A 35 -0.15 -1.91 10.83
N LEU A 36 -1.19 -1.46 11.55
CA LEU A 36 -1.95 -2.30 12.47
C LEU A 36 -2.72 -3.41 11.73
N ARG A 37 -3.32 -3.12 10.57
CA ARG A 37 -4.01 -4.14 9.77
C ARG A 37 -3.05 -5.18 9.22
N GLY A 38 -1.89 -4.77 8.68
CA GLY A 38 -0.84 -5.68 8.23
C GLY A 38 -0.28 -6.56 9.34
N THR A 39 -0.08 -5.99 10.54
CA THR A 39 0.36 -6.73 11.73
C THR A 39 -0.66 -7.81 12.13
N ARG A 40 -1.95 -7.46 12.19
CA ARG A 40 -3.03 -8.44 12.46
C ARG A 40 -3.12 -9.50 11.37
N ALA A 41 -2.83 -9.14 10.14
CA ALA A 41 -2.75 -10.06 9.02
C ALA A 41 -1.45 -10.90 9.00
N GLY A 42 -0.61 -10.84 10.04
CA GLY A 42 0.55 -11.71 10.21
C GLY A 42 1.79 -11.31 9.41
N LEU A 43 1.79 -10.11 8.82
CA LEU A 43 3.02 -9.53 8.27
C LEU A 43 3.95 -9.19 9.44
N ARG A 44 5.20 -9.62 9.35
CA ARG A 44 6.24 -9.39 10.37
C ARG A 44 7.47 -8.81 9.68
N GLY A 45 8.13 -7.86 10.32
CA GLY A 45 9.32 -7.21 9.78
C GLY A 45 9.51 -5.80 10.37
N PRO A 46 10.63 -5.15 10.08
CA PRO A 46 10.85 -3.74 10.43
C PRO A 46 9.89 -2.83 9.64
N TRP A 47 9.14 -1.99 10.36
CA TRP A 47 8.12 -1.08 9.81
C TRP A 47 8.59 0.37 9.77
N ALA A 48 8.12 1.14 8.78
CA ALA A 48 8.12 2.59 8.82
C ALA A 48 6.80 3.15 8.30
N VAL A 49 6.23 4.12 9.01
CA VAL A 49 5.03 4.84 8.56
C VAL A 49 5.48 6.15 7.91
N ILE A 50 5.13 6.34 6.63
CA ILE A 50 5.45 7.52 5.84
C ILE A 50 4.13 8.06 5.27
N PRO A 51 3.52 9.08 5.87
CA PRO A 51 2.30 9.68 5.35
C PRO A 51 2.48 10.11 3.89
N ASN A 52 1.49 9.80 3.06
CA ASN A 52 1.48 10.27 1.68
C ASN A 52 1.47 11.80 1.66
N GLY A 53 2.41 12.39 0.93
CA GLY A 53 2.36 13.81 0.60
C GLY A 53 1.19 14.08 -0.33
N ILE A 54 0.54 15.23 -0.15
CA ILE A 54 -0.42 15.77 -1.12
C ILE A 54 0.27 16.89 -1.90
N ASP A 55 0.05 16.93 -3.21
CA ASP A 55 0.44 18.10 -4.00
C ASP A 55 -0.55 19.22 -3.76
N LEU A 56 -0.04 20.37 -3.30
CA LEU A 56 -0.85 21.56 -3.03
C LEU A 56 -1.05 22.41 -4.28
N ALA A 57 -0.26 22.21 -5.34
CA ALA A 57 -0.40 22.92 -6.61
C ALA A 57 -1.63 22.42 -7.42
N GLY A 58 -2.17 21.26 -7.06
CA GLY A 58 -3.27 20.62 -7.76
C GLY A 58 -2.84 20.04 -9.12
N PRO A 59 -3.70 19.24 -9.75
CA PRO A 59 -3.43 18.74 -11.09
C PRO A 59 -3.26 19.93 -12.05
N SER A 60 -2.11 19.99 -12.72
CA SER A 60 -1.91 20.94 -13.82
C SER A 60 -2.96 20.68 -14.88
N ALA A 61 -3.67 21.71 -15.32
CA ALA A 61 -4.67 21.62 -16.39
C ALA A 61 -4.10 21.12 -17.74
N ASP A 62 -2.76 21.05 -17.87
CA ASP A 62 -2.03 20.53 -19.03
C ASP A 62 -2.03 18.99 -19.12
N ALA A 63 -3.07 18.31 -18.64
CA ALA A 63 -3.38 16.99 -19.18
C ALA A 63 -3.95 17.23 -20.59
N PRO A 64 -3.31 16.79 -21.69
CA PRO A 64 -3.92 16.91 -23.00
C PRO A 64 -5.28 16.22 -22.94
N GLY A 65 -6.34 17.01 -23.09
CA GLY A 65 -7.70 16.53 -23.05
C GLY A 65 -7.85 15.39 -24.04
N GLU A 66 -8.35 14.26 -23.56
CA GLU A 66 -8.80 13.18 -24.40
C GLU A 66 -9.89 13.75 -25.32
N ALA A 67 -9.51 14.01 -26.57
CA ALA A 67 -10.41 14.46 -27.61
C ALA A 67 -11.40 13.32 -27.93
N PRO A 68 -12.67 13.64 -28.23
CA PRO A 68 -13.73 12.66 -28.43
C PRO A 68 -13.51 11.76 -29.64
#